data_AF-A0AAV0WGX3-F1
#
_entry.id   AF-A0AAV0WGX3-F1
#
_cell.length_a   1.000
_cell.length_b   1.000
_cell.length_c   1.000
_cell.angle_alpha   90.00
_cell.angle_beta   90.00
_cell.angle_gamma   90.00
#
_symmetry.space_group_name_H-M   'P 1'
#
loop_
_entity.id
_entity.type
_entity.pdbx_description
1 polymer ?
#
loop_
_entity_poly.entity_id
_entity_poly.type
_entity_poly.pdbx_seq_one_letter_code
_entity_poly.pdbx_strand_id
1 'polypeptide(L)'
;MGSDHEYLLLHCEVRWLSRGNILKKLIELKEDVSVFLEQNPPTSKDAIFEFKDRYHDANWLVKVAYICDVFDFLNNLNLALQGENVKIFKVVEKVEAPTKKLNLWSRRVKKGNYEAFTILTAFQKENNISFMPNDTSALIQEHLQGLEANLKAYFPPIHSNKAWIRNPFSINIETTFSDLNVESLIELSCDTALKDIYKDRPLIHFWLSCR
;
A
#
# COMPACT_ATOMS: atom_id res chain seq x y z
N MET A 1 16.56 -33.45 -4.05
CA MET A 1 16.60 -32.02 -4.40
C MET A 1 15.96 -31.30 -3.23
N GLY A 2 16.72 -30.41 -2.57
CA GLY A 2 16.23 -29.67 -1.41
C GLY A 2 15.34 -28.52 -1.86
N SER A 3 14.19 -28.35 -1.22
CA SER A 3 13.32 -27.19 -1.39
C SER A 3 13.98 -25.96 -0.77
N ASP A 4 13.91 -24.79 -1.44
CA ASP A 4 14.35 -23.50 -0.88
C ASP A 4 13.49 -23.04 0.32
N HIS A 5 12.41 -23.76 0.62
CA HIS A 5 11.49 -23.49 1.71
C HIS A 5 11.26 -24.76 2.56
N GLU A 6 11.90 -24.84 3.72
CA GLU A 6 11.72 -25.95 4.66
C GLU A 6 10.48 -25.82 5.55
N TYR A 7 9.95 -24.60 5.74
CA TYR A 7 8.84 -24.32 6.65
C TYR A 7 7.76 -23.42 6.04
N LEU A 8 6.50 -23.80 6.27
CA LEU A 8 5.34 -22.95 6.00
C LEU A 8 5.28 -21.83 7.06
N LEU A 9 5.11 -20.58 6.63
CA LEU A 9 4.92 -19.45 7.56
C LEU A 9 3.49 -19.49 8.12
N LEU A 10 3.28 -20.34 9.13
CA LEU A 10 2.01 -20.40 9.85
C LEU A 10 2.00 -19.27 10.90
N HIS A 11 1.30 -18.19 10.54
CA HIS A 11 0.88 -17.10 11.42
C HIS A 11 1.93 -16.02 11.77
N CYS A 12 1.71 -14.80 11.28
CA CYS A 12 2.24 -13.57 11.87
C CYS A 12 1.05 -12.74 12.39
N GLU A 13 1.19 -12.13 13.57
CA GLU A 13 0.13 -11.34 14.24
C GLU A 13 -0.44 -10.22 13.36
N VAL A 14 0.33 -9.75 12.37
CA VAL A 14 -0.15 -8.82 11.34
C VAL A 14 -0.82 -9.60 10.20
N ARG A 15 -2.14 -9.77 10.33
CA ARG A 15 -3.02 -10.66 9.54
C ARG A 15 -2.96 -10.53 8.01
N TRP A 16 -2.51 -9.40 7.47
CA TRP A 16 -2.48 -9.16 6.03
C TRP A 16 -1.05 -9.24 5.45
N LEU A 17 -0.01 -8.95 6.25
CA LEU A 17 1.40 -9.26 5.92
C LEU A 17 1.60 -10.77 5.71
N SER A 18 0.99 -11.60 6.57
CA SER A 18 1.07 -13.06 6.43
C SER A 18 0.39 -13.57 5.16
N ARG A 19 -0.75 -12.98 4.76
CA ARG A 19 -1.51 -13.41 3.58
C ARG A 19 -0.77 -13.15 2.27
N GLY A 20 -0.14 -11.99 2.12
CA GLY A 20 0.70 -11.69 0.95
C GLY A 20 1.88 -12.65 0.81
N ASN A 21 2.59 -12.88 1.91
CA ASN A 21 3.73 -13.79 1.93
C ASN A 21 3.33 -15.25 1.64
N ILE A 22 2.17 -15.69 2.15
CA ILE A 22 1.64 -17.03 1.86
C ILE A 22 1.29 -17.16 0.37
N LEU A 23 0.63 -16.16 -0.22
CA LEU A 23 0.29 -16.18 -1.64
C LEU A 23 1.53 -16.19 -2.54
N LYS A 24 2.57 -15.43 -2.16
CA LYS A 24 3.84 -15.44 -2.87
C LYS A 24 4.50 -16.83 -2.84
N LYS A 25 4.61 -17.45 -1.66
CA LYS A 25 5.10 -18.83 -1.52
C LYS A 25 4.26 -19.84 -2.30
N LEU A 26 2.95 -19.63 -2.36
CA LEU A 26 2.04 -20.50 -3.11
C LEU A 26 2.33 -20.48 -4.61
N ILE A 27 2.67 -19.31 -5.17
CA ILE A 27 3.09 -19.19 -6.56
C ILE A 27 4.46 -19.81 -6.79
N GLU A 28 5.41 -19.57 -5.87
CA GLU A 28 6.77 -20.14 -5.95
C GLU A 28 6.75 -21.68 -5.91
N LEU A 29 5.78 -22.28 -5.21
CA LEU A 29 5.61 -23.74 -5.08
C LEU A 29 4.48 -24.30 -5.96
N LYS A 30 4.05 -23.59 -7.02
CA LYS A 30 2.83 -23.96 -7.76
C LYS A 30 2.88 -25.38 -8.35
N GLU A 31 4.04 -25.82 -8.84
CA GLU A 31 4.22 -27.16 -9.39
C GLU A 31 4.11 -28.22 -8.30
N ASP A 32 4.82 -28.05 -7.19
CA ASP A 32 4.81 -28.99 -6.07
C ASP A 32 3.40 -29.11 -5.46
N VAL A 33 2.71 -27.98 -5.33
CA VAL A 33 1.33 -27.93 -4.84
C VAL A 33 0.38 -28.60 -5.83
N SER A 34 0.55 -28.41 -7.15
CA SER A 34 -0.25 -29.11 -8.17
C SER A 34 -0.07 -30.62 -8.07
N VAL A 35 1.18 -31.11 -8.00
CA VAL A 35 1.50 -32.53 -7.84
C VAL A 35 0.90 -33.09 -6.55
N PHE A 36 1.01 -32.35 -5.44
CA PHE A 36 0.41 -32.75 -4.16
C PHE A 36 -1.11 -32.89 -4.24
N LEU A 37 -1.81 -31.93 -4.87
CA LEU A 37 -3.27 -31.96 -5.06
C LEU A 37 -3.71 -33.05 -6.04
N GLU A 38 -2.84 -33.45 -6.98
CA GLU A 38 -3.08 -34.57 -7.89
C GLU A 38 -2.95 -35.93 -7.20
N GLN A 39 -1.92 -36.09 -6.36
CA GLN A 39 -1.62 -37.35 -5.66
C GLN A 39 -2.55 -37.62 -4.48
N ASN A 40 -3.19 -36.59 -3.94
CA ASN A 40 -4.13 -36.69 -2.83
C ASN A 40 -5.55 -36.35 -3.32
N PRO A 41 -6.26 -37.26 -4.00
CA PRO A 41 -7.60 -36.98 -4.50
C PRO A 41 -8.59 -36.65 -3.36
N PRO A 42 -9.63 -35.84 -3.63
CA PRO A 42 -10.51 -35.25 -2.64
C PRO A 42 -11.37 -36.33 -1.97
N THR A 43 -10.80 -36.96 -0.95
CA THR A 43 -11.53 -37.88 -0.06
C THR A 43 -12.14 -37.10 1.11
N SER A 44 -11.66 -35.86 1.34
CA SER A 44 -12.15 -34.93 2.35
C SER A 44 -12.96 -33.80 1.72
N LYS A 45 -13.93 -33.26 2.47
CA LYS A 45 -14.72 -32.05 2.13
C LYS A 45 -13.88 -30.76 2.21
N ASP A 46 -12.57 -30.85 2.06
CA ASP A 46 -11.68 -29.71 2.27
C ASP A 46 -11.70 -28.80 1.03
N ALA A 47 -12.08 -27.54 1.25
CA ALA A 47 -12.26 -26.53 0.20
C ALA A 47 -11.02 -26.33 -0.69
N ILE A 48 -9.81 -26.72 -0.23
CA ILE A 48 -8.57 -26.56 -1.00
C ILE A 48 -8.58 -27.39 -2.30
N PHE A 49 -9.24 -28.55 -2.31
CA PHE A 49 -9.29 -29.40 -3.50
C PHE A 49 -10.23 -28.86 -4.58
N GLU A 50 -11.16 -27.96 -4.24
CA GLU A 50 -11.97 -27.23 -5.23
C GLU A 50 -11.11 -26.31 -6.11
N PHE A 51 -9.91 -25.94 -5.64
CA PHE A 51 -8.98 -25.10 -6.38
C PHE A 51 -7.97 -25.87 -7.21
N LYS A 52 -7.98 -27.22 -7.21
CA LYS A 52 -7.01 -28.04 -7.95
C LYS A 52 -6.92 -27.64 -9.42
N ASP A 53 -8.06 -27.53 -10.09
CA ASP A 53 -8.10 -27.18 -11.52
C ASP A 53 -7.60 -25.76 -11.80
N ARG A 54 -7.61 -24.87 -10.80
CA ARG A 54 -7.11 -23.48 -10.94
C ARG A 54 -5.60 -23.40 -11.11
N TYR A 55 -4.84 -24.40 -10.63
CA TYR A 55 -3.39 -24.46 -10.83
C TYR A 55 -3.00 -24.75 -12.28
N HIS A 56 -3.95 -25.20 -13.11
CA HIS A 56 -3.77 -25.33 -14.56
C HIS A 56 -4.33 -24.14 -15.34
N ASP A 57 -5.03 -23.21 -14.69
CA ASP A 57 -5.59 -22.02 -15.31
C ASP A 57 -4.58 -20.87 -15.30
N ALA A 58 -3.90 -20.67 -16.43
CA ALA A 58 -2.93 -19.59 -16.60
C ALA A 58 -3.52 -18.20 -16.34
N ASN A 59 -4.79 -17.96 -16.68
CA ASN A 59 -5.44 -16.67 -16.46
C ASN A 59 -5.69 -16.43 -14.97
N TRP A 60 -6.01 -17.49 -14.22
CA TRP A 60 -6.14 -17.42 -12.77
C TRP A 60 -4.78 -17.15 -12.12
N LEU A 61 -3.74 -17.92 -12.46
CA LEU A 61 -2.40 -17.76 -11.88
C LEU A 61 -1.81 -16.37 -12.10
N VAL A 62 -2.01 -15.80 -13.29
CA VAL A 62 -1.64 -14.41 -13.59
C VAL A 62 -2.32 -13.41 -12.64
N LYS A 63 -3.62 -13.60 -12.36
CA LYS A 63 -4.34 -12.75 -11.40
C LYS A 63 -3.76 -12.91 -9.98
N VAL A 64 -3.40 -14.13 -9.58
CA VAL A 64 -2.76 -14.37 -8.28
C VAL A 64 -1.39 -13.67 -8.22
N ALA A 65 -0.58 -13.75 -9.28
CA ALA A 65 0.73 -13.10 -9.34
C ALA A 65 0.62 -11.57 -9.20
N TYR A 66 -0.34 -10.97 -9.93
CA TYR A 66 -0.68 -9.56 -9.77
C TYR A 66 -1.10 -9.21 -8.34
N ILE A 67 -1.97 -10.01 -7.73
CA ILE A 67 -2.43 -9.76 -6.35
C ILE A 67 -1.28 -9.86 -5.35
N CYS A 68 -0.29 -10.74 -5.57
CA CYS A 68 0.92 -10.77 -4.76
C CYS A 68 1.68 -9.44 -4.81
N ASP A 69 1.87 -8.86 -6.01
CA ASP A 69 2.51 -7.54 -6.13
C ASP A 69 1.70 -6.44 -5.42
N VAL A 70 0.36 -6.49 -5.47
CA VAL A 70 -0.48 -5.54 -4.72
C VAL A 70 -0.33 -5.71 -3.21
N PHE A 71 -0.26 -6.94 -2.71
CA PHE A 71 0.01 -7.19 -1.29
C PHE A 71 1.37 -6.66 -0.88
N ASP A 72 2.42 -6.90 -1.67
CA ASP A 72 3.75 -6.36 -1.40
C ASP A 72 3.76 -4.82 -1.39
N PHE A 73 3.04 -4.19 -2.32
CA PHE A 73 2.84 -2.74 -2.33
C PHE A 73 2.15 -2.23 -1.04
N LEU A 74 1.05 -2.87 -0.64
CA LEU A 74 0.32 -2.50 0.58
C LEU A 74 1.14 -2.77 1.85
N ASN A 75 1.93 -3.84 1.85
CA ASN A 75 2.88 -4.20 2.92
C ASN A 75 3.88 -3.08 3.14
N ASN A 76 4.51 -2.63 2.06
CA ASN A 76 5.44 -1.51 2.09
C ASN A 76 4.78 -0.20 2.54
N LEU A 77 3.56 0.09 2.07
CA LEU A 77 2.82 1.27 2.50
C LEU A 77 2.53 1.23 4.01
N ASN A 78 1.98 0.13 4.50
CA ASN A 78 1.66 0.03 5.92
C ASN A 78 2.92 0.06 6.80
N LEU A 79 4.00 -0.63 6.42
CA LEU A 79 5.27 -0.52 7.16
C LEU A 79 5.76 0.92 7.18
N ALA A 80 5.60 1.66 6.07
CA ALA A 80 5.90 3.08 6.04
C ALA A 80 4.95 3.87 6.97
N LEU A 81 3.68 3.50 7.11
CA LEU A 81 2.75 4.18 8.01
C LEU A 81 2.99 3.87 9.50
N GLN A 82 3.63 2.75 9.81
CA GLN A 82 4.01 2.37 11.17
C GLN A 82 5.19 3.21 11.69
N GLY A 83 5.31 3.24 13.02
CA GLY A 83 6.38 3.91 13.76
C GLY A 83 5.85 4.78 14.89
N GLU A 84 6.75 5.15 15.79
CA GLU A 84 6.43 6.05 16.90
C GLU A 84 6.34 7.51 16.41
N ASN A 85 5.45 8.30 16.99
CA ASN A 85 5.30 9.74 16.69
C ASN A 85 4.96 10.08 15.22
N VAL A 86 4.26 9.18 14.51
CA VAL A 86 3.77 9.44 13.14
C VAL A 86 2.64 10.48 13.19
N LYS A 87 2.92 11.68 12.68
CA LYS A 87 1.97 12.80 12.60
C LYS A 87 1.07 12.67 11.39
N ILE A 88 -0.14 13.19 11.46
CA ILE A 88 -1.11 13.19 10.35
C ILE A 88 -0.53 13.77 9.05
N PHE A 89 0.31 14.80 9.14
CA PHE A 89 1.01 15.37 7.98
C PHE A 89 1.92 14.35 7.29
N LYS A 90 2.66 13.56 8.09
CA LYS A 90 3.56 12.52 7.59
C LYS A 90 2.78 11.36 7.00
N VAL A 91 1.61 11.02 7.54
CA VAL A 91 0.70 10.02 6.96
C VAL A 91 0.28 10.46 5.55
N VAL A 92 -0.20 11.69 5.41
CA VAL A 92 -0.67 12.23 4.12
C VAL A 92 0.44 12.25 3.08
N GLU A 93 1.64 12.71 3.44
CA GLU A 93 2.83 12.67 2.57
C GLU A 93 3.17 11.23 2.16
N LYS A 94 3.11 10.28 3.10
CA LYS A 94 3.41 8.86 2.84
C LYS A 94 2.36 8.18 1.98
N VAL A 95 1.11 8.61 1.99
CA VAL A 95 0.02 8.06 1.16
C VAL A 95 -0.05 8.72 -0.23
N GLU A 96 0.40 9.96 -0.36
CA GLU A 96 0.34 10.70 -1.62
C GLU A 96 1.14 10.02 -2.74
N ALA A 97 2.37 9.61 -2.47
CA ALA A 97 3.21 8.92 -3.45
C ALA A 97 2.62 7.56 -3.90
N PRO A 98 2.19 6.64 -3.01
CA PRO A 98 1.44 5.44 -3.35
C PRO A 98 0.20 5.71 -4.22
N THR A 99 -0.59 6.73 -3.88
CA THR A 99 -1.78 7.10 -4.64
C THR A 99 -1.43 7.51 -6.09
N LYS A 100 -0.37 8.31 -6.26
CA LYS A 100 0.15 8.68 -7.59
C LYS A 100 0.70 7.48 -8.35
N LYS A 101 1.35 6.53 -7.66
CA LYS A 101 1.84 5.27 -8.26
C LYS A 101 0.69 4.42 -8.80
N LEU A 102 -0.39 4.23 -8.03
CA LEU A 102 -1.57 3.47 -8.49
C LEU A 102 -2.18 4.07 -9.76
N ASN A 103 -2.31 5.40 -9.81
CA ASN A 103 -2.80 6.10 -11.00
C ASN A 103 -1.88 5.88 -12.21
N LEU A 104 -0.56 5.96 -12.02
CA LEU A 104 0.43 5.70 -13.05
C LEU A 104 0.35 4.25 -13.55
N TRP A 105 0.28 3.28 -12.64
CA TRP A 105 0.22 1.86 -12.98
C TRP A 105 -1.05 1.52 -13.74
N SER A 106 -2.21 2.08 -13.37
CA SER A 106 -3.46 1.94 -14.12
C SER A 106 -3.30 2.39 -15.59
N ARG A 107 -2.64 3.53 -15.82
CA ARG A 107 -2.36 4.03 -17.19
C ARG A 107 -1.37 3.13 -17.94
N ARG A 108 -0.41 2.53 -17.26
CA ARG A 108 0.59 1.61 -17.85
C ARG A 108 -0.05 0.28 -18.25
N VAL A 109 -0.91 -0.27 -17.41
CA VAL A 109 -1.68 -1.50 -17.68
C VAL A 109 -2.53 -1.33 -18.95
N LYS A 110 -3.19 -0.17 -19.11
CA LYS A 110 -3.95 0.15 -20.33
C LYS A 110 -3.09 0.13 -21.61
N LYS A 111 -1.78 0.36 -21.49
CA LYS A 111 -0.80 0.31 -22.59
C LYS A 111 -0.09 -1.04 -22.69
N GLY A 112 -0.49 -2.04 -21.90
CA GLY A 112 0.15 -3.35 -21.83
C GLY A 112 1.50 -3.36 -21.12
N ASN A 113 1.84 -2.33 -20.33
CA ASN A 113 3.07 -2.30 -19.53
C ASN A 113 2.77 -2.75 -18.09
N TYR A 114 3.42 -3.84 -17.68
CA TYR A 114 3.30 -4.47 -16.37
C TYR A 114 4.60 -4.41 -15.55
N GLU A 115 5.61 -3.63 -15.96
CA GLU A 115 6.96 -3.60 -15.32
C GLU A 115 6.94 -3.20 -13.84
N ALA A 116 5.87 -2.54 -13.39
CA ALA A 116 5.69 -2.19 -11.98
C ALA A 116 5.36 -3.41 -11.09
N PHE A 117 4.98 -4.53 -11.70
CA PHE A 117 4.53 -5.77 -11.05
C PHE A 117 5.59 -6.85 -11.26
N THR A 118 6.55 -6.90 -10.33
CA THR A 118 7.74 -7.76 -10.44
C THR A 118 7.41 -9.24 -10.40
N ILE A 119 6.46 -9.65 -9.56
CA ILE A 119 6.05 -11.06 -9.43
C ILE A 119 5.28 -11.49 -10.68
N LEU A 120 4.35 -10.65 -11.14
CA LEU A 120 3.62 -10.89 -12.39
C LEU A 120 4.56 -11.01 -13.59
N THR A 121 5.51 -10.09 -13.75
CA THR A 121 6.43 -10.10 -14.89
C THR A 121 7.41 -11.28 -14.86
N ALA A 122 7.88 -11.67 -13.67
CA ALA A 122 8.65 -12.91 -13.49
C ALA A 122 7.83 -14.15 -13.88
N PHE A 123 6.60 -14.25 -13.38
CA PHE A 123 5.68 -15.34 -13.70
C PHE A 123 5.38 -15.42 -15.20
N GLN A 124 5.13 -14.28 -15.86
CA GLN A 124 4.90 -14.23 -17.31
C GLN A 124 6.12 -14.74 -18.08
N LYS A 125 7.33 -14.37 -17.67
CA LYS A 125 8.57 -14.80 -18.31
C LYS A 125 8.80 -16.31 -18.14
N GLU A 126 8.61 -16.84 -16.94
CA GLU A 126 8.78 -18.27 -16.63
C GLU A 126 7.78 -19.15 -17.40
N ASN A 127 6.55 -18.67 -17.58
CA ASN A 127 5.48 -19.42 -18.22
C ASN A 127 5.28 -19.05 -19.71
N ASN A 128 6.22 -18.31 -20.32
CA ASN A 128 6.17 -17.84 -21.72
C ASN A 128 4.87 -17.12 -22.12
N ILE A 129 4.30 -16.34 -21.20
CA ILE A 129 3.07 -15.57 -21.42
C ILE A 129 3.44 -14.22 -22.04
N SER A 130 3.21 -14.08 -23.35
CA SER A 130 3.56 -12.86 -24.10
C SER A 130 2.47 -11.79 -24.12
N PHE A 131 1.21 -12.17 -23.90
CA PHE A 131 0.08 -11.26 -23.95
C PHE A 131 -0.89 -11.48 -22.79
N MET A 132 -1.42 -10.38 -22.28
CA MET A 132 -2.43 -10.37 -21.24
C MET A 132 -3.84 -10.31 -21.84
N PRO A 133 -4.74 -11.27 -21.54
CA PRO A 133 -6.12 -11.18 -22.00
C PRO A 133 -6.74 -9.83 -21.64
N ASN A 134 -7.47 -9.24 -22.60
CA ASN A 134 -8.06 -7.91 -22.44
C ASN A 134 -8.93 -7.81 -21.19
N ASP A 135 -9.72 -8.84 -20.89
CA ASP A 135 -10.56 -8.89 -19.69
C ASP A 135 -9.74 -8.83 -18.40
N THR A 136 -8.59 -9.50 -18.36
CA THR A 136 -7.72 -9.46 -17.18
C THR A 136 -7.01 -8.12 -17.05
N SER A 137 -6.57 -7.51 -18.15
CA SER A 137 -6.01 -6.16 -18.15
C SER A 137 -7.02 -5.12 -17.66
N ALA A 138 -8.27 -5.21 -18.14
CA ALA A 138 -9.36 -4.35 -17.69
C ALA A 138 -9.66 -4.52 -16.19
N LEU A 139 -9.72 -5.75 -15.69
CA LEU A 139 -9.90 -6.04 -14.27
C LEU A 139 -8.75 -5.49 -13.41
N ILE A 140 -7.50 -5.64 -13.85
CA ILE A 140 -6.35 -5.06 -13.15
C ILE A 140 -6.48 -3.53 -13.11
N GLN A 141 -6.83 -2.92 -14.24
CA GLN A 141 -6.98 -1.47 -14.35
C GLN A 141 -8.06 -0.94 -13.40
N GLU A 142 -9.24 -1.57 -13.39
CA GLU A 142 -10.36 -1.24 -12.51
C GLU A 142 -9.96 -1.40 -11.04
N HIS A 143 -9.30 -2.50 -10.69
CA HIS A 143 -8.83 -2.74 -9.32
C HIS A 143 -7.87 -1.64 -8.84
N LEU A 144 -6.90 -1.21 -9.69
CA LEU A 144 -5.97 -0.13 -9.33
C LEU A 144 -6.68 1.21 -9.12
N GLN A 145 -7.69 1.51 -9.94
CA GLN A 145 -8.49 2.73 -9.82
C GLN A 145 -9.34 2.70 -8.56
N GLY A 146 -9.97 1.57 -8.26
CA GLY A 146 -10.72 1.36 -7.03
C GLY A 146 -9.82 1.49 -5.79
N LEU A 147 -8.62 0.91 -5.82
CA LEU A 147 -7.65 1.02 -4.73
C LEU A 147 -7.17 2.46 -4.53
N GLU A 148 -6.92 3.19 -5.62
CA GLU A 148 -6.59 4.62 -5.57
C GLU A 148 -7.72 5.44 -4.93
N ALA A 149 -8.97 5.20 -5.36
CA ALA A 149 -10.14 5.88 -4.82
C ALA A 149 -10.34 5.58 -3.33
N ASN A 150 -10.17 4.32 -2.92
CA ASN A 150 -10.26 3.89 -1.53
C ASN A 150 -9.18 4.53 -0.66
N LEU A 151 -7.93 4.61 -1.14
CA LEU A 151 -6.87 5.31 -0.40
C LEU A 151 -7.16 6.80 -0.23
N LYS A 152 -7.69 7.46 -1.26
CA LYS A 152 -8.10 8.89 -1.18
C LYS A 152 -9.25 9.11 -0.21
N ALA A 153 -10.23 8.20 -0.18
CA ALA A 153 -11.36 8.28 0.72
C ALA A 153 -10.95 8.04 2.18
N TYR A 154 -10.06 7.06 2.41
CA TYR A 154 -9.58 6.73 3.76
C TYR A 154 -8.57 7.75 4.30
N PHE A 155 -7.74 8.34 3.43
CA PHE A 155 -6.76 9.37 3.76
C PHE A 155 -7.06 10.68 3.01
N PRO A 156 -8.10 11.43 3.43
CA PRO A 156 -8.44 12.69 2.79
C PRO A 156 -7.30 13.71 2.96
N PRO A 157 -7.11 14.62 1.99
CA PRO A 157 -6.11 15.67 2.11
C PRO A 157 -6.40 16.56 3.33
N ILE A 158 -5.33 17.02 3.99
CA ILE A 158 -5.47 17.99 5.08
C ILE A 158 -5.90 19.31 4.47
N HIS A 159 -7.02 19.84 4.95
CA HIS A 159 -7.52 21.15 4.57
C HIS A 159 -6.42 22.23 4.78
N SER A 160 -6.31 23.16 3.84
CA SER A 160 -5.33 24.26 3.89
C SER A 160 -5.40 25.07 5.19
N ASN A 161 -6.60 25.16 5.80
CA ASN A 161 -6.82 25.82 7.09
C ASN A 161 -6.16 25.13 8.30
N LYS A 162 -5.48 23.98 8.12
CA LYS A 162 -4.68 23.29 9.14
C LYS A 162 -3.17 23.34 8.85
N ALA A 163 -2.75 23.99 7.76
CA ALA A 163 -1.33 24.10 7.40
C ALA A 163 -0.52 24.86 8.47
N TRP A 164 -1.15 25.77 9.21
CA TRP A 164 -0.54 26.48 10.33
C TRP A 164 -0.05 25.58 11.46
N ILE A 165 -0.65 24.40 11.65
CA ILE A 165 -0.20 23.42 12.65
C ILE A 165 1.18 22.87 12.30
N ARG A 166 1.52 22.80 11.00
CA ARG A 166 2.84 22.40 10.53
C ARG A 166 3.85 23.52 10.68
N ASN A 167 3.44 24.75 10.36
CA ASN A 167 4.28 25.93 10.48
C ASN A 167 3.43 27.14 10.90
N PRO A 168 3.43 27.49 12.19
CA PRO A 168 2.60 28.58 12.68
C PRO A 168 3.17 29.98 12.35
N PHE A 169 4.41 30.05 11.84
CA PHE A 169 5.07 31.30 11.48
C PHE A 169 4.94 31.65 9.99
N SER A 170 4.32 30.80 9.18
CA SER A 170 4.14 31.03 7.73
C SER A 170 2.68 31.26 7.33
N ILE A 171 1.83 31.68 8.26
CA ILE A 171 0.38 31.78 8.05
C ILE A 171 0.04 33.15 7.48
N ASN A 172 -0.83 33.19 6.47
CA ASN A 172 -1.59 34.39 6.15
C ASN A 172 -2.90 34.38 6.95
N ILE A 173 -2.90 35.12 8.06
CA ILE A 173 -3.95 35.14 9.08
C ILE A 173 -5.33 35.48 8.49
N GLU A 174 -5.41 36.45 7.57
CA GLU A 174 -6.66 36.92 6.95
C GLU A 174 -7.37 35.84 6.13
N THR A 175 -6.60 34.88 5.58
CA THR A 175 -7.14 33.80 4.74
C THR A 175 -7.38 32.49 5.50
N THR A 176 -6.82 32.35 6.71
CA THR A 176 -6.76 31.05 7.41
C THR A 176 -7.89 30.87 8.42
N PHE A 177 -8.45 31.94 8.97
CA PHE A 177 -9.47 31.86 10.02
C PHE A 177 -10.55 32.93 9.90
N SER A 178 -11.78 32.56 10.26
CA SER A 178 -12.95 33.43 10.37
C SER A 178 -13.39 33.70 11.82
N ASP A 179 -12.69 33.17 12.83
CA ASP A 179 -13.12 33.16 14.25
C ASP A 179 -12.02 33.53 15.28
N LEU A 180 -12.47 33.76 16.52
CA LEU A 180 -11.83 34.24 17.77
C LEU A 180 -10.40 33.78 18.16
N ASN A 181 -9.81 32.77 17.51
CA ASN A 181 -8.47 32.25 17.87
C ASN A 181 -7.32 32.90 17.09
N VAL A 182 -7.60 33.93 16.30
CA VAL A 182 -6.62 34.65 15.48
C VAL A 182 -5.61 35.42 16.33
N GLU A 183 -6.03 36.03 17.43
CA GLU A 183 -5.17 36.90 18.25
C GLU A 183 -4.01 36.12 18.90
N SER A 184 -4.28 34.97 19.52
CA SER A 184 -3.23 34.12 20.10
C SER A 184 -2.25 33.58 19.04
N LEU A 185 -2.71 33.40 17.81
CA LEU A 185 -1.86 33.01 16.68
C LEU A 185 -1.00 34.18 16.17
N ILE A 186 -1.53 35.41 16.20
CA ILE A 186 -0.75 36.63 15.93
C ILE A 186 0.37 36.77 16.95
N GLU A 187 0.05 36.67 18.25
CA GLU A 187 1.02 36.74 19.34
C GLU A 187 2.12 35.68 19.17
N LEU A 188 1.73 34.42 18.94
CA LEU A 188 2.66 33.33 18.71
C LEU A 188 3.52 33.56 17.46
N SER A 189 2.97 34.10 16.38
CA SER A 189 3.72 34.37 15.14
C SER A 189 4.77 35.48 15.29
N CYS A 190 4.57 36.39 16.24
CA CYS A 190 5.48 37.50 16.55
C CYS A 190 6.55 37.14 17.59
N ASP A 191 6.37 36.02 18.32
CA ASP A 191 7.32 35.57 19.32
C ASP A 191 8.59 34.99 18.68
N THR A 192 9.67 35.76 18.76
CA THR A 192 10.98 35.39 18.20
C THR A 192 11.64 34.25 18.97
N ALA A 193 11.42 34.15 20.28
CA ALA A 193 11.96 33.06 21.09
C ALA A 193 11.28 31.72 20.73
N LEU A 194 9.96 31.72 20.59
CA LEU A 194 9.22 30.54 20.10
C LEU A 194 9.62 30.17 18.67
N LYS A 195 9.89 31.15 17.81
CA LYS A 195 10.36 30.91 16.43
C LYS A 195 11.72 30.20 16.38
N ASP A 196 12.62 30.54 17.29
CA ASP A 196 13.92 29.87 17.39
C ASP A 196 13.77 28.46 17.99
N ILE A 197 12.95 28.30 19.03
CA ILE A 197 12.60 26.97 19.59
C ILE A 197 11.98 26.05 18.52
N TYR A 198 11.12 26.59 17.65
CA TYR A 198 10.51 25.85 16.55
C TYR A 198 11.53 25.28 15.56
N LYS A 199 12.58 26.04 15.23
CA LYS A 199 13.63 25.58 14.31
C LYS A 199 14.43 24.42 14.89
N ASP A 200 14.62 24.44 16.21
CA ASP A 200 15.55 23.53 16.90
C ASP A 200 14.87 22.30 17.52
N ARG A 201 13.53 22.18 17.46
CA ARG A 201 12.78 21.07 18.09
C ARG A 201 11.81 20.36 17.16
N PRO A 202 11.55 19.05 17.39
CA PRO A 202 10.47 18.36 16.71
C PRO A 202 9.12 19.02 17.00
N LEU A 203 8.26 19.12 15.99
CA LEU A 203 6.97 19.84 16.05
C LEU A 203 6.12 19.52 17.29
N ILE A 204 6.15 18.29 17.83
CA ILE A 204 5.35 17.94 19.02
C ILE A 204 5.90 18.61 20.29
N HIS A 205 7.23 18.66 20.44
CA HIS A 205 7.88 19.32 21.58
C HIS A 205 7.73 20.83 21.52
N PHE A 206 7.71 21.41 20.31
CA PHE A 206 7.37 22.81 20.11
C PHE A 206 5.95 23.11 20.63
N TRP A 207 4.94 22.36 20.18
CA TRP A 207 3.57 22.59 20.63
C TRP A 207 3.38 22.35 22.14
N LEU A 208 4.15 21.43 22.74
CA LEU A 208 4.16 21.23 24.20
C LEU A 208 4.81 22.38 24.97
N SER A 209 5.71 23.16 24.36
CA SER A 209 6.31 24.35 24.99
C SER A 209 5.46 25.61 24.88
N CYS A 210 4.44 25.62 24.02
CA CYS A 210 3.51 26.74 23.86
C CYS A 210 2.33 26.69 24.86
N ARG A 211 2.44 25.90 25.93
CA ARG A 211 1.39 25.66 26.93
C ARG A 211 1.51 26.57 28.13
#